data_AF-A0A0V0GN13-F1
#
_entry.id   AF-A0A0V0GN13-F1
#
_cell.length_a   1.000
_cell.length_b   1.000
_cell.length_c   1.000
_cell.angle_alpha   90.00
_cell.angle_beta   90.00
_cell.angle_gamma   90.00
#
_symmetry.space_group_name_H-M   'P 1'
#
loop_
_entity.id
_entity.type
_entity.pdbx_description
1 polymer ?
#
loop_
_entity_poly.entity_id
_entity_poly.type
_entity_poly.pdbx_seq_one_letter_code
_entity_poly.pdbx_strand_id
1 'polypeptide(L)'
;MESKFAHIIVFFLLATSFETLMARKEGDGSEVIKLLKESESESWCKGKQFWPELIGVPTKLAKEIIEKENPSINDVRIVLSGTPITLDYRCNRVRLFDNILGVVVQIPRVA
;
A
#
# COMPACT_ATOMS: atom_id res chain seq x y z
N MET A 1 -16.69 61.21 14.83
CA MET A 1 -17.36 60.15 14.06
C MET A 1 -16.30 59.25 13.42
N GLU A 2 -15.25 58.87 14.17
CA GLU A 2 -13.96 58.47 13.54
C GLU A 2 -13.50 57.06 13.95
N SER A 3 -13.74 56.65 15.19
CA SER A 3 -13.33 55.32 15.70
C SER A 3 -14.05 54.15 15.00
N LYS A 4 -15.30 54.34 14.56
CA LYS A 4 -16.06 53.27 13.88
C LYS A 4 -15.53 52.97 12.47
N PHE A 5 -15.05 54.00 11.77
CA PHE A 5 -14.45 53.83 10.44
C PHE A 5 -13.05 53.22 10.52
N ALA A 6 -12.27 53.57 11.57
CA ALA A 6 -10.96 52.98 11.79
C ALA A 6 -11.01 51.44 11.92
N HIS A 7 -12.00 50.91 12.65
CA HIS A 7 -12.17 49.45 12.77
C HIS A 7 -12.57 48.78 11.45
N ILE A 8 -13.42 49.43 10.66
CA ILE A 8 -13.82 48.93 9.34
C ILE A 8 -12.61 48.89 8.40
N ILE A 9 -11.79 49.95 8.39
CA ILE A 9 -10.58 50.02 7.57
C ILE A 9 -9.57 48.97 8.00
N VAL A 10 -9.34 48.78 9.30
CA VAL A 10 -8.45 47.71 9.81
C VAL A 10 -8.96 46.33 9.42
N PHE A 11 -10.26 46.09 9.48
CA PHE A 11 -10.87 44.81 9.07
C PHE A 11 -10.68 44.56 7.56
N PHE A 12 -10.89 45.58 6.72
CA PHE A 12 -10.66 45.47 5.28
C PHE A 12 -9.17 45.28 4.94
N LEU A 13 -8.25 45.97 5.61
CA LEU A 13 -6.80 45.79 5.42
C LEU A 13 -6.32 44.43 5.90
N LEU A 14 -6.89 43.89 6.98
CA LEU A 14 -6.64 42.52 7.42
C LEU A 14 -7.19 41.53 6.39
N ALA A 15 -8.41 41.72 5.89
CA ALA A 15 -9.01 40.84 4.89
C ALA A 15 -8.20 40.79 3.58
N THR A 16 -7.70 41.93 3.10
CA THR A 16 -6.82 41.94 1.91
C THR A 16 -5.46 41.30 2.19
N SER A 17 -4.92 41.43 3.40
CA SER A 17 -3.71 40.70 3.80
C SER A 17 -3.92 39.19 3.85
N PHE A 18 -5.10 38.72 4.30
CA PHE A 18 -5.47 37.29 4.32
C PHE A 18 -5.56 36.71 2.91
N GLU A 19 -6.15 37.41 1.96
CA GLU A 19 -6.18 36.97 0.56
C GLU A 19 -4.76 36.87 -0.04
N THR A 20 -3.86 37.81 0.27
CA THR A 20 -2.46 37.71 -0.17
C THR A 20 -1.68 36.59 0.52
N LEU A 21 -2.08 36.17 1.73
CA LEU A 21 -1.51 35.03 2.46
C LEU A 21 -1.98 33.70 1.87
N MET A 22 -3.27 33.57 1.54
CA MET A 22 -3.82 32.37 0.89
C MET A 22 -3.39 32.23 -0.57
N ALA A 23 -2.95 33.32 -1.21
CA ALA A 23 -2.36 33.32 -2.55
C ALA A 23 -0.90 32.82 -2.59
N ARG A 24 -0.23 32.61 -1.43
CA ARG A 24 1.00 31.82 -1.39
C ARG A 24 0.64 30.36 -1.59
N LYS A 25 0.52 30.01 -2.87
CA LYS A 25 0.59 28.65 -3.38
C LYS A 25 1.81 27.97 -2.77
N GLU A 26 1.58 26.91 -2.01
CA GLU A 26 2.59 25.91 -1.63
C GLU A 26 3.08 25.24 -2.93
N GLY A 27 3.91 25.98 -3.66
CA GLY A 27 4.53 25.55 -4.89
C GLY A 27 5.82 24.82 -4.59
N ASP A 28 5.75 23.69 -3.90
CA ASP A 28 6.78 22.63 -3.97
C ASP A 28 6.32 21.29 -3.34
N GLY A 29 5.03 20.98 -3.42
CA GLY A 29 4.48 19.68 -2.98
C GLY A 29 4.31 18.66 -4.10
N SER A 30 4.69 19.01 -5.33
CA SER A 30 4.36 18.24 -6.54
C SER A 30 5.48 17.28 -6.94
N GLU A 31 6.75 17.71 -6.86
CA GLU A 31 7.90 16.87 -7.19
C GLU A 31 8.01 15.67 -6.23
N VAL A 32 7.82 15.90 -4.93
CA VAL A 32 7.94 14.85 -3.91
C VAL A 32 6.84 13.80 -4.05
N ILE A 33 5.58 14.19 -4.34
CA ILE A 33 4.50 13.23 -4.56
C ILE A 33 4.71 12.47 -5.89
N LYS A 34 5.23 13.12 -6.93
CA LYS A 34 5.56 12.47 -8.19
C LYS A 34 6.70 11.46 -8.02
N LEU A 35 7.75 11.84 -7.31
CA LEU A 35 8.87 10.96 -6.95
C LEU A 35 8.44 9.83 -6.03
N LEU A 36 7.54 10.08 -5.07
CA LEU A 36 6.97 9.03 -4.22
C LEU A 36 6.14 8.04 -5.03
N LYS A 37 5.37 8.54 -6.00
CA LYS A 37 4.57 7.73 -6.93
C LYS A 37 5.42 6.97 -7.96
N GLU A 38 6.63 7.45 -8.23
CA GLU A 38 7.63 6.78 -9.06
C GLU A 38 8.53 5.84 -8.23
N SER A 39 8.54 6.01 -6.90
CA SER A 39 9.26 5.17 -5.92
C SER A 39 8.40 4.10 -5.24
N GLU A 40 7.06 4.12 -5.44
CA GLU A 40 6.24 2.92 -5.32
C GLU A 40 6.66 2.00 -6.45
N SER A 41 7.79 1.34 -6.20
CA SER A 41 8.43 0.34 -7.03
C SER A 41 7.38 -0.39 -7.85
N GLU A 42 7.44 -0.28 -9.16
CA GLU A 42 6.87 -1.31 -10.01
C GLU A 42 7.48 -2.62 -9.50
N SER A 43 6.72 -3.38 -8.72
CA SER A 43 7.19 -4.67 -8.25
C SER A 43 7.44 -5.47 -9.52
N TRP A 44 8.68 -5.92 -9.72
CA TRP A 44 9.07 -6.72 -10.89
C TRP A 44 8.08 -7.88 -11.15
N CYS A 45 7.42 -8.34 -10.10
CA CYS A 45 6.32 -9.29 -10.17
C CYS A 45 4.97 -8.61 -10.40
N LYS A 46 4.21 -9.13 -11.36
CA LYS A 46 2.85 -8.66 -11.68
C LYS A 46 1.83 -9.19 -10.68
N GLY A 47 0.77 -8.40 -10.46
CA GLY A 47 -0.40 -8.79 -9.67
C GLY A 47 -0.18 -8.73 -8.15
N LYS A 48 -1.18 -9.18 -7.39
CA LYS A 48 -1.15 -9.21 -5.92
C LYS A 48 0.03 -10.03 -5.41
N GLN A 49 0.74 -9.53 -4.40
CA GLN A 49 1.98 -10.14 -3.89
C GLN A 49 1.83 -10.76 -2.50
N PHE A 50 0.79 -10.40 -1.73
CA PHE A 50 0.58 -10.80 -0.34
C PHE A 50 -0.89 -11.12 -0.08
N TRP A 51 -1.15 -12.10 0.77
CA TRP A 51 -2.50 -12.55 1.16
C TRP A 51 -2.69 -12.68 2.67
N PRO A 52 -2.59 -11.59 3.44
CA PRO A 52 -2.72 -11.64 4.90
C PRO A 52 -4.05 -12.26 5.38
N GLU A 53 -5.11 -12.13 4.60
CA GLU A 53 -6.44 -12.68 4.88
C GLU A 53 -6.52 -14.21 4.83
N LEU A 54 -5.52 -14.89 4.27
CA LEU A 54 -5.51 -16.34 4.12
C LEU A 54 -4.94 -17.08 5.33
N ILE A 55 -4.45 -16.40 6.36
CA ILE A 55 -4.05 -17.07 7.61
C ILE A 55 -5.26 -17.78 8.23
N GLY A 56 -5.09 -19.05 8.59
CA GLY A 56 -6.14 -19.90 9.15
C GLY A 56 -7.06 -20.54 8.11
N VAL A 57 -6.94 -20.18 6.84
CA VAL A 57 -7.71 -20.80 5.74
C VAL A 57 -7.14 -22.19 5.43
N PRO A 58 -7.98 -23.20 5.11
CA PRO A 58 -7.49 -24.49 4.62
C PRO A 58 -6.60 -24.33 3.39
N THR A 59 -5.44 -24.98 3.39
CA THR A 59 -4.38 -24.68 2.41
C THR A 59 -4.80 -24.95 0.96
N LYS A 60 -5.67 -25.95 0.74
CA LYS A 60 -6.24 -26.25 -0.57
C LYS A 60 -7.11 -25.10 -1.10
N LEU A 61 -7.95 -24.52 -0.24
CA LEU A 61 -8.77 -23.36 -0.58
C LEU A 61 -7.91 -22.11 -0.80
N ALA A 62 -6.92 -21.89 0.07
CA ALA A 62 -5.97 -20.78 -0.09
C ALA A 62 -5.23 -20.83 -1.43
N LYS A 63 -4.85 -22.03 -1.89
CA LYS A 63 -4.23 -22.23 -3.20
C LYS A 63 -5.14 -21.77 -4.34
N GLU A 64 -6.40 -22.19 -4.34
CA GLU A 64 -7.37 -21.79 -5.37
C GLU A 64 -7.61 -20.27 -5.39
N ILE A 65 -7.66 -19.64 -4.21
CA ILE A 65 -7.80 -18.17 -4.10
C ILE A 65 -6.60 -17.46 -4.72
N ILE A 66 -5.37 -17.90 -4.41
CA ILE A 66 -4.14 -17.29 -4.94
C ILE A 66 -4.06 -17.41 -6.47
N GLU A 67 -4.30 -18.61 -7.01
CA GLU A 67 -4.27 -18.86 -8.46
C GLU A 67 -5.32 -18.00 -9.20
N LYS A 68 -6.47 -17.76 -8.56
CA LYS A 68 -7.52 -16.89 -9.10
C LYS A 68 -7.17 -15.41 -9.01
N GLU A 69 -6.60 -14.96 -7.90
CA GLU A 69 -6.32 -13.53 -7.66
C GLU A 69 -5.04 -13.05 -8.35
N ASN A 70 -4.06 -13.93 -8.55
CA ASN A 70 -2.87 -13.62 -9.34
C ASN A 70 -2.58 -14.74 -10.36
N PRO A 71 -3.12 -14.63 -11.58
CA PRO A 71 -2.88 -15.59 -12.67
C PRO A 71 -1.43 -15.68 -13.15
N SER A 72 -0.54 -14.77 -12.72
CA SER A 72 0.90 -14.85 -13.02
C SER A 72 1.61 -15.92 -12.18
N ILE A 73 0.94 -16.45 -11.15
CA ILE A 73 1.47 -17.47 -10.25
C ILE A 73 1.02 -18.84 -10.74
N ASN A 74 1.99 -19.68 -11.08
CA ASN A 74 1.75 -21.04 -11.57
C ASN A 74 2.43 -22.11 -10.70
N ASP A 75 3.15 -21.71 -9.66
CA ASP A 75 3.80 -22.59 -8.69
C ASP A 75 3.31 -22.27 -7.27
N VAL A 76 2.17 -22.83 -6.87
CA VAL A 76 1.70 -22.76 -5.48
C VAL A 76 2.04 -24.06 -4.75
N ARG A 77 3.00 -23.98 -3.82
CA ARG A 77 3.50 -25.13 -3.06
C ARG A 77 2.97 -25.13 -1.64
N ILE A 78 2.47 -26.28 -1.22
CA ILE A 78 2.10 -26.53 0.18
C ILE A 78 3.31 -27.14 0.88
N VAL A 79 3.71 -26.55 1.99
CA VAL A 79 4.93 -26.90 2.73
C VAL A 79 4.61 -26.95 4.21
N LEU A 80 4.99 -28.02 4.90
CA LEU A 80 4.84 -28.10 6.35
C LEU A 80 5.70 -27.02 7.02
N SER A 81 5.11 -26.25 7.92
CA SER A 81 5.81 -25.20 8.66
C SER A 81 7.05 -25.78 9.37
N GLY A 82 8.19 -25.11 9.21
CA GLY A 82 9.49 -25.57 9.70
C GLY A 82 10.30 -26.42 8.72
N THR A 83 9.72 -26.81 7.57
CA THR A 83 10.49 -27.49 6.51
C THR A 83 11.52 -26.54 5.90
N PRO A 84 12.80 -26.95 5.79
CA PRO A 84 13.81 -26.15 5.09
C PRO A 84 13.40 -25.90 3.63
N ILE A 85 13.47 -24.64 3.19
CA ILE A 85 13.15 -24.24 1.82
C ILE A 85 14.35 -23.55 1.17
N THR A 86 14.33 -23.49 -0.15
CA THR A 86 15.25 -22.66 -0.92
C THR A 86 14.98 -21.17 -0.69
N LEU A 87 16.04 -20.36 -0.69
CA LEU A 87 15.98 -18.91 -0.47
C LEU A 87 15.94 -18.10 -1.79
N ASP A 88 15.71 -18.77 -2.93
CA ASP A 88 15.55 -18.12 -4.22
C ASP A 88 14.24 -17.31 -4.28
N TYR A 89 14.22 -16.20 -5.02
CA TYR A 89 13.04 -15.36 -5.23
C TYR A 89 12.43 -15.60 -6.62
N ARG A 90 11.13 -15.89 -6.69
CA ARG A 90 10.41 -16.20 -7.93
C ARG A 90 9.02 -15.56 -7.97
N CYS A 91 8.80 -14.69 -8.96
CA CYS A 91 7.50 -14.01 -9.15
C CYS A 91 6.30 -14.91 -9.41
N ASN A 92 6.57 -16.12 -9.91
CA ASN A 92 5.55 -17.08 -10.28
C ASN A 92 5.25 -18.09 -9.15
N ARG A 93 5.80 -17.89 -7.95
CA ARG A 93 5.73 -18.87 -6.86
C ARG A 93 5.18 -18.25 -5.57
N VAL A 94 4.28 -19.00 -4.93
CA VAL A 94 3.86 -18.77 -3.54
C VAL A 94 4.01 -20.06 -2.77
N ARG A 95 4.60 -19.97 -1.58
CA ARG A 95 4.66 -21.08 -0.62
C ARG A 95 3.60 -20.87 0.45
N LEU A 96 2.71 -21.85 0.57
CA LEU A 96 1.74 -21.95 1.63
C LEU A 96 2.31 -22.83 2.73
N PHE A 97 2.54 -22.23 3.89
CA PHE A 97 2.99 -22.98 5.07
C PHE A 97 1.78 -23.50 5.84
N ASP A 98 1.65 -24.82 5.92
CA ASP A 98 0.60 -25.48 6.68
C ASP A 98 1.09 -26.02 8.03
N ASN A 99 0.14 -26.33 8.91
CA ASN A 99 0.38 -27.05 10.15
C ASN A 99 -0.33 -28.42 10.12
N ILE A 100 -0.29 -29.14 11.24
CA ILE A 100 -0.95 -30.45 11.37
C ILE A 100 -2.48 -30.41 11.17
N LEU A 101 -3.10 -29.23 11.24
CA LEU A 101 -4.54 -29.04 11.00
C LEU A 101 -4.84 -28.73 9.51
N GLY A 102 -3.81 -28.64 8.66
CA GLY A 102 -3.97 -28.36 7.23
C GLY A 102 -4.42 -26.93 6.92
N VAL A 103 -4.10 -25.98 7.80
CA VAL A 103 -4.41 -24.55 7.63
C VAL A 103 -3.14 -23.72 7.47
N VAL A 104 -3.27 -22.61 6.76
CA VAL A 104 -2.18 -21.65 6.53
C VAL A 104 -1.78 -20.98 7.84
N VAL A 105 -0.48 -20.99 8.17
CA VAL A 105 0.04 -20.41 9.42
C VAL A 105 0.96 -19.20 9.24
N GLN A 106 1.32 -18.88 8.00
CA GLN A 106 2.12 -17.69 7.66
C GLN A 106 1.44 -16.92 6.55
N ILE A 107 1.67 -15.61 6.48
CA ILE A 107 1.17 -14.76 5.38
C ILE A 107 1.73 -15.30 4.06
N PRO A 108 0.88 -15.81 3.15
CA PRO A 108 1.30 -16.19 1.82
C PRO A 108 1.82 -14.96 1.09
N ARG A 109 2.98 -15.13 0.45
CA ARG A 109 3.62 -14.08 -0.35
C ARG A 109 4.32 -14.67 -1.55
N VAL A 110 4.48 -13.85 -2.58
CA VAL A 110 5.32 -14.17 -3.73
C VAL A 110 6.77 -14.25 -3.28
N ALA A 111 7.40 -15.39 -3.50
CA ALA A 111 8.79 -15.70 -3.12
C ALA A 111 9.31 -16.96 -3.82
#